data_AF-A0A7W1D1L3-F1
#
_entry.id   AF-A0A7W1D1L3-F1
#
_cell.length_a   1.000
_cell.length_b   1.000
_cell.length_c   1.000
_cell.angle_alpha   90.00
_cell.angle_beta   90.00
_cell.angle_gamma   90.00
#
_symmetry.space_group_name_H-M   'P 1'
#
loop_
_entity.id
_entity.type
_entity.pdbx_description
1 polymer ?
#
loop_
_entity_poly.entity_id
_entity_poly.type
_entity_poly.pdbx_seq_one_letter_code
_entity_poly.pdbx_strand_id
1 'polypeptide(L)'
;MAETTGREAGADAGWNIPTKYLPAIESRDLPEPLPFRKIIGASVIILATALGSGELILWPYIVTQVGIGILWLAMVGFTMQFFLNMEIERWTLATGETAVAGFTRFWKPWGMIFILGAILPNLFPGWVTSSATAITYTFGINEDLYRYIAVGLLVTIGLIVSLSPVVYQSIEKIEMVLVSVILNFLV
;
A
#
# COMPACT_ATOMS: atom_id res chain seq x y z
N MET A 1 46.60 -18.53 -11.88
CA MET A 1 46.86 -17.80 -13.14
C MET A 1 45.88 -18.36 -14.15
N ALA A 2 44.90 -17.68 -14.73
CA ALA A 2 44.42 -16.29 -14.76
C ALA A 2 42.87 -16.43 -14.99
N GLU A 3 41.94 -15.54 -14.72
CA GLU A 3 41.79 -14.09 -14.68
C GLU A 3 40.67 -13.79 -13.68
N THR A 4 40.95 -13.10 -12.58
CA THR A 4 39.91 -12.55 -11.67
C THR A 4 40.14 -11.07 -11.39
N THR A 5 40.83 -10.38 -12.28
CA THR A 5 41.19 -8.96 -12.13
C THR A 5 40.78 -8.22 -13.39
N GLY A 6 39.58 -7.66 -13.38
CA GLY A 6 39.11 -6.83 -14.51
C GLY A 6 37.63 -6.47 -14.57
N ARG A 7 36.80 -6.86 -13.59
CA ARG A 7 35.35 -6.55 -13.60
C ARG A 7 34.92 -5.64 -12.44
N GLU A 8 35.76 -4.69 -12.04
CA GLU A 8 35.48 -3.78 -10.92
C GLU A 8 35.64 -2.28 -11.24
N ALA A 9 35.77 -1.89 -12.53
CA ALA A 9 36.00 -0.47 -12.87
C ALA A 9 35.07 0.10 -13.95
N GLY A 10 34.10 -0.67 -14.45
CA GLY A 10 33.28 -0.27 -15.61
C GLY A 10 31.76 -0.21 -15.39
N ALA A 11 31.21 -0.90 -14.39
CA ALA A 11 29.77 -0.95 -14.15
C ALA A 11 29.25 0.30 -13.39
N ASP A 12 30.14 0.95 -12.64
CA ASP A 12 29.80 2.04 -11.72
C ASP A 12 29.75 3.42 -12.42
N ALA A 13 30.17 3.48 -13.68
CA ALA A 13 30.36 4.74 -14.43
C ALA A 13 29.06 5.33 -15.02
N GLY A 14 27.93 4.62 -14.94
CA GLY A 14 26.69 5.01 -15.66
C GLY A 14 25.67 5.82 -14.86
N TRP A 15 25.70 5.75 -13.53
CA TRP A 15 24.66 6.33 -12.67
C TRP A 15 25.21 7.49 -11.84
N ASN A 16 24.87 8.73 -12.25
CA ASN A 16 25.17 9.94 -11.47
C ASN A 16 24.22 10.09 -10.26
N ILE A 17 24.23 9.12 -9.35
CA ILE A 17 23.37 9.15 -8.15
C ILE A 17 24.11 9.86 -7.00
N PRO A 18 23.46 10.83 -6.31
CA PRO A 18 24.10 11.49 -5.18
C PRO A 18 24.45 10.51 -4.04
N THR A 19 25.72 10.49 -3.64
CA THR A 19 26.25 9.68 -2.53
C THR A 19 26.53 10.50 -1.27
N LYS A 20 26.15 11.78 -1.26
CA LYS A 20 26.43 12.71 -0.15
C LYS A 20 25.82 12.29 1.19
N TYR A 21 24.65 11.64 1.16
CA TYR A 21 23.87 11.32 2.36
C TYR A 21 23.67 9.82 2.60
N LEU A 22 23.92 8.98 1.60
CA LEU A 22 23.73 7.53 1.62
C LEU A 22 24.84 6.85 0.81
N PRO A 23 25.23 5.59 1.13
CA PRO A 23 26.34 4.89 0.48
C PRO A 23 26.16 4.75 -1.04
N ALA A 24 27.21 4.40 -1.77
CA ALA A 24 27.07 4.11 -3.20
C ALA A 24 26.19 2.86 -3.42
N ILE A 25 25.46 2.84 -4.53
CA ILE A 25 24.63 1.67 -4.90
C ILE A 25 25.56 0.64 -5.54
N GLU A 26 25.46 -0.60 -5.06
CA GLU A 26 26.19 -1.73 -5.63
C GLU A 26 25.46 -2.29 -6.85
N SER A 27 26.20 -2.60 -7.91
CA SER A 27 25.66 -3.34 -9.05
C SER A 27 25.43 -4.81 -8.65
N ARG A 28 24.19 -5.29 -8.80
CA ARG A 28 23.80 -6.68 -8.58
C ARG A 28 22.89 -7.15 -9.71
N ASP A 29 22.94 -8.44 -10.00
CA ASP A 29 22.07 -9.05 -11.00
C ASP A 29 20.61 -9.06 -10.50
N LEU A 30 19.66 -8.82 -11.40
CA LEU A 30 18.24 -8.86 -11.09
C LEU A 30 17.80 -10.30 -10.79
N PRO A 31 16.89 -10.50 -9.81
CA PRO A 31 16.31 -11.81 -9.56
C PRO A 31 15.47 -12.28 -10.76
N GLU A 32 15.36 -13.60 -10.95
CA GLU A 32 14.52 -14.15 -12.01
C GLU A 32 13.04 -13.79 -11.80
N PRO A 33 12.32 -13.45 -12.89
CA PRO A 33 10.93 -13.04 -12.78
C PRO A 33 10.05 -14.20 -12.30
N LEU A 34 9.19 -13.91 -11.32
CA LEU A 34 8.20 -14.87 -10.85
C LEU A 34 7.17 -15.17 -11.95
N PRO A 35 6.68 -16.41 -12.07
CA PRO A 35 5.64 -16.74 -13.03
C PRO A 35 4.35 -15.99 -12.73
N PHE A 36 3.71 -15.44 -13.78
CA PHE A 36 2.54 -14.56 -13.69
C PHE A 36 1.42 -15.08 -12.77
N ARG A 37 1.15 -16.39 -12.82
CA ARG A 37 0.11 -17.02 -11.97
C ARG A 37 0.33 -16.86 -10.46
N LYS A 38 1.60 -16.81 -10.01
CA LYS A 38 1.92 -16.59 -8.59
C LYS A 38 1.73 -15.13 -8.17
N ILE A 39 1.80 -14.21 -9.13
CA ILE A 39 1.64 -12.76 -8.89
C ILE A 39 0.14 -12.41 -8.77
N ILE A 40 -0.70 -12.95 -9.65
CA ILE A 40 -2.14 -12.63 -9.68
C ILE A 40 -2.81 -12.85 -8.32
N GLY A 41 -2.54 -13.97 -7.65
CA GLY A 41 -3.16 -14.28 -6.34
C GLY A 41 -2.85 -13.19 -5.30
N ALA A 42 -1.57 -12.84 -5.15
CA ALA A 42 -1.14 -11.77 -4.26
C ALA A 42 -1.71 -10.40 -4.68
N SER A 43 -1.77 -10.10 -5.98
CA SER A 43 -2.33 -8.85 -6.48
C SER A 43 -3.83 -8.69 -6.18
N VAL A 44 -4.62 -9.76 -6.30
CA VAL A 44 -6.06 -9.74 -5.97
C VAL A 44 -6.26 -9.43 -4.49
N ILE A 45 -5.46 -10.05 -3.64
CA ILE A 45 -5.49 -9.84 -2.19
C ILE A 45 -5.19 -8.37 -1.87
N ILE A 46 -4.07 -7.82 -2.38
CA ILE A 46 -3.69 -6.41 -2.19
C ILE A 46 -4.78 -5.46 -2.70
N LEU A 47 -5.40 -5.77 -3.84
CA LEU A 47 -6.45 -4.95 -4.43
C LEU A 47 -7.72 -4.96 -3.58
N ALA A 48 -8.05 -6.11 -2.98
CA ALA A 48 -9.16 -6.22 -2.03
C ALA A 48 -8.90 -5.43 -0.75
N THR A 49 -7.66 -5.43 -0.23
CA THR A 49 -7.27 -4.59 0.91
C THR A 49 -7.34 -3.11 0.57
N ALA A 50 -7.03 -2.75 -0.68
CA ALA A 50 -7.03 -1.37 -1.14
C ALA A 50 -8.45 -0.79 -1.31
N LEU A 51 -9.48 -1.64 -1.54
CA LEU A 51 -10.87 -1.21 -1.55
C LEU A 51 -11.38 -1.01 -0.13
N GLY A 52 -11.79 0.21 0.20
CA GLY A 52 -12.14 0.59 1.55
C GLY A 52 -13.43 1.35 1.73
N SER A 53 -13.59 1.89 2.94
CA SER A 53 -14.69 2.78 3.27
C SER A 53 -14.67 4.08 2.44
N GLY A 54 -13.50 4.48 1.92
CA GLY A 54 -13.39 5.60 0.99
C GLY A 54 -14.15 5.34 -0.32
N GLU A 55 -13.90 4.21 -0.97
CA GLU A 55 -14.53 3.79 -2.22
C GLU A 55 -16.01 3.46 -2.04
N LEU A 56 -16.37 2.83 -0.92
CA LEU A 56 -17.72 2.31 -0.71
C LEU A 56 -18.68 3.30 -0.03
N ILE A 57 -18.17 4.28 0.71
CA ILE A 57 -19.01 5.26 1.45
C ILE A 57 -18.76 6.68 0.94
N LEU A 58 -17.51 7.13 0.93
CA LEU A 58 -17.18 8.52 0.62
C LEU A 58 -17.46 8.87 -0.85
N TRP A 59 -17.08 8.01 -1.79
CA TRP A 59 -17.32 8.27 -3.22
C TRP A 59 -18.81 8.31 -3.58
N PRO A 60 -19.66 7.33 -3.17
CA PRO A 60 -21.10 7.44 -3.37
C PRO A 60 -21.67 8.70 -2.73
N TYR A 61 -21.25 9.02 -1.50
CA TYR A 61 -21.67 10.26 -0.84
C TYR A 61 -21.34 11.50 -1.68
N ILE A 62 -20.10 11.67 -2.14
CA ILE A 62 -19.71 12.80 -2.99
C ILE A 62 -20.52 12.83 -4.29
N VAL A 63 -20.73 11.68 -4.93
CA VAL A 63 -21.53 11.57 -6.16
C VAL A 63 -22.99 11.98 -5.92
N THR A 64 -23.59 11.68 -4.75
CA THR A 64 -24.96 12.15 -4.44
C THR A 64 -25.05 13.67 -4.30
N GLN A 65 -23.96 14.35 -3.94
CA GLN A 65 -23.92 15.80 -3.74
C GLN A 65 -23.51 16.56 -5.01
N VAL A 66 -22.52 16.05 -5.74
CA VAL A 66 -21.89 16.74 -6.89
C VAL A 66 -22.39 16.17 -8.23
N GLY A 67 -23.06 15.02 -8.20
CA GLY A 67 -23.51 14.30 -9.38
C GLY A 67 -22.45 13.38 -9.99
N ILE A 68 -22.86 12.61 -11.00
CA ILE A 68 -22.02 11.61 -11.67
C ILE A 68 -20.87 12.21 -12.48
N GLY A 69 -20.93 13.53 -12.75
CA GLY A 69 -19.93 14.26 -13.51
C GLY A 69 -18.54 14.25 -12.87
N ILE A 70 -18.38 13.83 -11.62
CA ILE A 70 -17.07 13.74 -10.95
C ILE A 70 -16.32 12.43 -11.25
N LEU A 71 -16.96 11.42 -11.86
CA LEU A 71 -16.36 10.10 -12.07
C LEU A 71 -15.10 10.11 -12.94
N TRP A 72 -14.91 11.10 -13.82
CA TRP A 72 -13.66 11.21 -14.60
C TRP A 72 -12.42 11.42 -13.71
N LEU A 73 -12.58 11.95 -12.49
CA LEU A 73 -11.48 12.06 -11.53
C LEU A 73 -10.95 10.70 -11.11
N ALA A 74 -11.78 9.66 -11.09
CA ALA A 74 -11.32 8.30 -10.83
C ALA A 74 -10.36 7.83 -11.94
N MET A 75 -10.67 8.11 -13.20
CA MET A 75 -9.78 7.78 -14.33
C MET A 75 -8.43 8.49 -14.22
N VAL A 76 -8.44 9.77 -13.84
CA VAL A 76 -7.19 10.53 -13.61
C VAL A 76 -6.42 9.95 -12.43
N GLY A 77 -7.10 9.65 -11.31
CA GLY A 77 -6.51 9.06 -10.12
C GLY A 77 -5.84 7.72 -10.40
N PHE A 78 -6.53 6.78 -11.05
CA PHE A 78 -5.99 5.48 -11.39
C PHE A 78 -4.84 5.57 -12.39
N THR A 79 -4.93 6.46 -13.37
CA THR A 79 -3.84 6.67 -14.34
C THR A 79 -2.59 7.20 -13.64
N MET A 80 -2.74 8.22 -12.79
CA MET A 80 -1.63 8.77 -12.02
C MET A 80 -1.03 7.72 -11.09
N GLN A 81 -1.88 6.97 -10.38
CA GLN A 81 -1.45 5.90 -9.47
C GLN A 81 -0.68 4.81 -10.23
N PHE A 82 -1.15 4.42 -11.42
CA PHE A 82 -0.46 3.45 -12.26
C PHE A 82 0.95 3.91 -12.63
N PHE A 83 1.10 5.13 -13.17
CA PHE A 83 2.41 5.65 -13.54
C PHE A 83 3.33 5.82 -12.34
N LEU A 84 2.82 6.36 -11.23
CA LEU A 84 3.60 6.51 -10.00
C LEU A 84 4.10 5.16 -9.48
N ASN A 85 3.23 4.16 -9.36
CA ASN A 85 3.62 2.83 -8.89
C ASN A 85 4.63 2.19 -9.84
N MET A 86 4.42 2.29 -11.15
CA MET A 86 5.32 1.72 -12.16
C MET A 86 6.73 2.33 -12.08
N GLU A 87 6.84 3.64 -11.86
CA GLU A 87 8.13 4.30 -11.75
C GLU A 87 8.80 4.09 -10.39
N ILE A 88 8.03 3.95 -9.31
CA ILE A 88 8.56 3.52 -7.99
C ILE A 88 9.13 2.10 -8.10
N GLU A 89 8.40 1.18 -8.72
CA GLU A 89 8.86 -0.19 -8.95
C GLU A 89 10.11 -0.22 -9.83
N ARG A 90 10.11 0.51 -10.95
CA ARG A 90 11.28 0.61 -11.84
C ARG A 90 12.50 1.14 -11.11
N TRP A 91 12.33 2.18 -10.28
CA TRP A 91 13.42 2.72 -9.46
C TRP A 91 13.98 1.67 -8.51
N THR A 92 13.11 0.97 -7.78
CA THR A 92 13.52 -0.05 -6.81
C THR A 92 14.16 -1.26 -7.49
N LEU A 93 13.70 -1.67 -8.66
CA LEU A 93 14.33 -2.73 -9.45
C LEU A 93 15.70 -2.29 -9.98
N ALA A 94 15.82 -1.06 -10.49
CA ALA A 94 17.06 -0.57 -11.10
C ALA A 94 18.16 -0.26 -10.07
N THR A 95 17.79 0.21 -8.87
CA THR A 95 18.75 0.71 -7.86
C THR A 95 18.85 -0.17 -6.61
N GLY A 96 17.89 -1.07 -6.38
CA GLY A 96 17.80 -1.84 -5.14
C GLY A 96 17.35 -1.01 -3.92
N GLU A 97 17.07 0.28 -4.09
CA GLU A 97 16.64 1.18 -3.03
C GLU A 97 15.17 1.56 -3.14
N THR A 98 14.55 1.91 -2.02
CA THR A 98 13.19 2.48 -2.06
C THR A 98 13.20 3.86 -2.71
N ALA A 99 12.11 4.25 -3.38
CA ALA A 99 11.98 5.60 -3.93
C ALA A 99 12.19 6.69 -2.85
N VAL A 100 11.75 6.44 -1.61
CA VAL A 100 11.95 7.35 -0.46
C VAL A 100 13.44 7.58 -0.17
N ALA A 101 14.25 6.52 -0.19
CA ALA A 101 15.69 6.63 -0.04
C ALA A 101 16.30 7.44 -1.19
N GLY A 102 15.87 7.16 -2.43
CA GLY A 102 16.25 7.91 -3.63
C GLY A 102 16.04 9.42 -3.50
N PHE A 103 14.83 9.85 -3.13
CA PHE A 103 14.53 11.28 -2.91
C PHE A 103 15.35 11.89 -1.76
N THR A 104 15.60 11.13 -0.69
CA THR A 104 16.40 11.58 0.46
C THR A 104 17.87 11.83 0.09
N ARG A 105 18.40 11.13 -0.94
CA ARG A 105 19.74 11.41 -1.50
C ARG A 105 19.85 12.81 -2.11
N PHE A 106 18.78 13.30 -2.72
CA PHE A 106 18.74 14.64 -3.31
C PHE A 106 18.54 15.71 -2.23
N TRP A 107 17.56 15.53 -1.34
CA TRP A 107 17.27 16.50 -0.28
C TRP A 107 16.73 15.81 0.97
N LYS A 108 17.49 15.86 2.08
CA LYS A 108 17.15 15.15 3.34
C LYS A 108 15.72 15.38 3.85
N PRO A 109 15.15 16.60 3.79
CA PRO A 109 13.78 16.85 4.24
C PRO A 109 12.70 16.03 3.51
N TRP A 110 12.97 15.49 2.32
CA TRP A 110 12.05 14.55 1.65
C TRP A 110 11.70 13.37 2.54
N GLY A 111 12.67 12.82 3.28
CA GLY A 111 12.41 11.72 4.21
C GLY A 111 11.35 12.07 5.25
N MET A 112 11.40 13.29 5.81
CA MET A 112 10.39 13.76 6.76
C MET A 112 9.03 13.96 6.09
N ILE A 113 9.00 14.51 4.87
CA ILE A 113 7.75 14.68 4.11
C ILE A 113 7.09 13.32 3.87
N PHE A 114 7.84 12.30 3.48
CA PHE A 114 7.29 10.95 3.29
C PHE A 114 6.82 10.30 4.59
N ILE A 115 7.55 10.49 5.69
CA ILE A 115 7.11 10.01 7.02
C ILE A 115 5.79 10.66 7.41
N LEU A 116 5.68 11.99 7.28
CA LEU A 116 4.45 12.71 7.58
C LEU A 116 3.31 12.31 6.63
N GLY A 117 3.61 12.14 5.34
CA GLY A 117 2.65 11.68 4.33
C GLY A 117 2.16 10.25 4.57
N ALA A 118 2.97 9.40 5.20
CA ALA A 118 2.55 8.08 5.62
C ALA A 118 1.75 8.10 6.93
N ILE A 119 2.14 8.93 7.91
CA ILE A 119 1.52 8.92 9.24
C ILE A 119 0.21 9.71 9.24
N LEU A 120 0.19 10.95 8.75
CA LEU A 120 -0.96 11.85 8.92
C LEU A 120 -2.26 11.29 8.36
N PRO A 121 -2.31 10.69 7.15
CA PRO A 121 -3.54 10.11 6.63
C PRO A 121 -3.98 8.85 7.39
N ASN A 122 -3.02 8.06 7.90
CA ASN A 122 -3.28 6.78 8.56
C ASN A 122 -3.46 6.89 10.08
N LEU A 123 -3.18 8.05 10.67
CA LEU A 123 -3.29 8.29 12.11
C LEU A 123 -4.75 8.24 12.58
N PHE A 124 -5.68 8.67 11.74
CA PHE A 124 -7.09 8.71 12.07
C PHE A 124 -7.73 7.33 11.85
N PRO A 125 -8.50 6.79 12.81
CA PRO A 125 -9.09 5.46 12.72
C PRO A 125 -10.31 5.41 11.78
N GLY A 126 -10.24 6.05 10.62
CA GLY A 126 -11.36 6.21 9.68
C GLY A 126 -11.94 4.88 9.21
N TRP A 127 -11.08 3.88 9.00
CA TRP A 127 -11.49 2.53 8.64
C TRP A 127 -12.31 1.86 9.75
N VAL A 128 -11.82 1.94 10.98
CA VAL A 128 -12.46 1.28 12.12
C VAL A 128 -13.75 1.98 12.52
N THR A 129 -13.78 3.31 12.47
CA THR A 129 -15.02 4.07 12.72
C THR A 129 -16.07 3.77 11.66
N SER A 130 -15.67 3.68 10.38
CA SER A 130 -16.59 3.30 9.29
C SER A 130 -17.18 1.90 9.50
N SER A 131 -16.35 0.93 9.86
CA SER A 131 -16.79 -0.44 10.17
C SER A 131 -17.71 -0.48 11.39
N ALA A 132 -17.39 0.27 12.44
CA ALA A 132 -18.23 0.35 13.63
C ALA A 132 -19.61 0.95 13.31
N THR A 133 -19.67 2.03 12.51
CA THR A 133 -20.93 2.61 12.04
C THR A 133 -21.74 1.61 11.22
N ALA A 134 -21.10 0.86 10.32
CA ALA A 134 -21.79 -0.17 9.54
C ALA A 134 -22.38 -1.28 10.42
N ILE A 135 -21.65 -1.73 11.45
CA ILE A 135 -22.14 -2.72 12.43
C ILE A 135 -23.35 -2.16 13.19
N THR A 136 -23.24 -0.94 13.74
CA THR A 136 -24.32 -0.30 14.49
C THR A 136 -25.59 -0.19 13.65
N TYR A 137 -25.46 0.23 12.39
CA TYR A 137 -26.57 0.33 11.45
C TYR A 137 -27.20 -1.04 11.12
N THR A 138 -26.36 -2.04 10.83
CA THR A 138 -26.84 -3.38 10.42
C THR A 138 -27.62 -4.09 11.52
N PHE A 139 -27.21 -3.93 12.78
CA PHE A 139 -27.84 -4.57 13.93
C PHE A 139 -28.87 -3.67 14.64
N GLY A 140 -29.14 -2.47 14.13
CA GLY A 140 -30.07 -1.51 14.74
C GLY A 140 -29.67 -1.09 16.16
N ILE A 141 -28.37 -1.08 16.44
CA ILE A 141 -27.82 -0.64 17.73
C ILE A 141 -27.93 0.89 17.78
N ASN A 142 -28.09 1.47 18.98
CA ASN A 142 -28.12 2.92 19.14
C ASN A 142 -26.84 3.55 18.57
N GLU A 143 -27.02 4.57 17.72
CA GLU A 143 -25.97 5.27 16.99
C GLU A 143 -24.86 5.77 17.91
N ASP A 144 -25.17 6.24 19.12
CA ASP A 144 -24.19 6.75 20.07
C ASP A 144 -23.15 5.71 20.52
N LEU A 145 -23.46 4.41 20.39
CA LEU A 145 -22.56 3.33 20.79
C LEU A 145 -21.43 3.05 19.79
N TYR A 146 -21.45 3.63 18.58
CA TYR A 146 -20.43 3.37 17.56
C TYR A 146 -19.01 3.62 18.07
N ARG A 147 -18.82 4.61 18.97
CA ARG A 147 -17.52 4.95 19.54
C ARG A 147 -16.96 3.81 20.40
N TYR A 148 -17.80 3.17 21.20
CA TYR A 148 -17.38 2.05 22.05
C TYR A 148 -17.07 0.81 21.21
N ILE A 149 -17.87 0.56 20.17
CA ILE A 149 -17.62 -0.53 19.21
C ILE A 149 -16.29 -0.27 18.49
N ALA A 150 -16.03 0.95 18.02
CA ALA A 150 -14.78 1.31 17.36
C ALA A 150 -13.56 1.13 18.27
N VAL A 151 -13.64 1.53 19.54
CA VAL A 151 -12.57 1.31 20.53
C VAL A 151 -12.35 -0.19 20.74
N GLY A 152 -13.43 -0.97 20.88
CA GLY A 152 -13.35 -2.43 20.99
C GLY A 152 -12.63 -3.06 19.80
N LEU A 153 -13.01 -2.68 18.59
CA LEU A 153 -12.36 -3.13 17.35
C LEU A 153 -10.87 -2.74 17.29
N LEU A 154 -10.52 -1.51 17.66
CA LEU A 154 -9.11 -1.06 17.70
C LEU A 154 -8.29 -1.91 18.67
N VAL A 155 -8.82 -2.18 19.87
CA VAL A 155 -8.16 -3.04 20.86
C VAL A 155 -8.03 -4.46 20.33
N THR A 156 -9.06 -5.02 19.71
CA THR A 156 -9.01 -6.35 19.10
C THR A 156 -7.97 -6.43 18.00
N ILE A 157 -7.89 -5.44 17.10
CA ILE A 157 -6.87 -5.37 16.05
C ILE A 157 -5.47 -5.31 16.68
N GLY A 158 -5.28 -4.46 17.68
CA GLY A 158 -4.01 -4.36 18.40
C GLY A 158 -3.58 -5.69 19.05
N LEU A 159 -4.53 -6.42 19.66
CA LEU A 159 -4.28 -7.73 20.22
C LEU A 159 -3.93 -8.77 19.16
N ILE A 160 -4.67 -8.81 18.04
CA ILE A 160 -4.40 -9.74 16.93
C ILE A 160 -2.98 -9.52 16.39
N VAL A 161 -2.60 -8.26 16.13
CA VAL A 161 -1.27 -7.93 15.60
C VAL A 161 -0.17 -8.24 16.63
N SER A 162 -0.41 -8.01 17.91
CA SER A 162 0.58 -8.24 18.97
C SER A 162 0.77 -9.71 19.32
N LEU A 163 -0.30 -10.52 19.23
CA LEU A 163 -0.30 -11.92 19.66
C LEU A 163 -0.11 -12.91 18.50
N SER A 164 -0.27 -12.48 17.24
CA SER A 164 -0.17 -13.38 16.09
C SER A 164 1.30 -13.70 15.78
N PRO A 165 1.73 -14.98 15.91
CA PRO A 165 3.09 -15.38 15.57
C PRO A 165 3.35 -15.37 14.06
N VAL A 166 2.30 -15.38 13.23
CA VAL A 166 2.39 -15.38 11.76
C VAL A 166 1.29 -14.50 11.17
N VAL A 167 1.49 -13.18 11.27
CA VAL A 167 0.55 -12.16 10.79
C VAL A 167 0.22 -12.34 9.30
N TYR A 168 1.22 -12.61 8.46
CA TYR A 168 1.04 -12.69 7.01
C TYR A 168 0.06 -13.79 6.58
N GLN A 169 0.26 -15.03 7.03
CA GLN A 169 -0.62 -16.16 6.69
C GLN A 169 -2.03 -15.99 7.25
N SER A 170 -2.18 -15.29 8.38
CA SER A 170 -3.48 -15.03 8.99
C SER A 170 -4.26 -14.01 8.15
N ILE A 171 -3.61 -12.93 7.73
CA ILE A 171 -4.20 -11.89 6.88
C ILE A 171 -4.59 -12.48 5.52
N GLU A 172 -3.68 -13.22 4.89
CA GLU A 172 -3.91 -13.83 3.58
C GLU A 172 -5.17 -14.70 3.57
N LYS A 173 -5.36 -15.54 4.61
CA LYS A 173 -6.55 -16.39 4.73
C LYS A 173 -7.83 -15.58 4.93
N ILE A 174 -7.80 -14.56 5.78
CA ILE A 174 -8.96 -13.70 6.04
C ILE A 174 -9.36 -12.96 4.75
N GLU A 175 -8.39 -12.41 4.03
CA GLU A 175 -8.64 -11.67 2.79
C GLU A 175 -9.15 -12.59 1.68
N MET A 176 -8.62 -13.80 1.55
CA MET A 176 -9.14 -14.80 0.60
C MET A 176 -10.62 -15.14 0.87
N VAL A 177 -11.02 -15.24 2.14
CA VAL A 177 -12.43 -15.45 2.50
C VAL A 177 -13.27 -14.22 2.13
N LEU A 178 -12.80 -13.02 2.45
CA LEU A 178 -13.50 -11.77 2.14
C LEU A 178 -13.74 -11.62 0.63
N VAL A 179 -12.69 -11.80 -0.18
CA VAL A 179 -12.77 -11.74 -1.65
C VAL A 179 -13.77 -12.77 -2.18
N SER A 180 -13.75 -13.98 -1.64
CA SER A 180 -14.68 -15.04 -2.06
C SER A 180 -16.14 -14.67 -1.76
N VAL A 181 -16.42 -14.04 -0.61
CA VAL A 181 -17.77 -13.56 -0.25
C VAL A 181 -18.21 -12.44 -1.19
N ILE A 182 -17.34 -11.46 -1.48
CA ILE A 182 -17.65 -10.35 -2.39
C ILE A 182 -17.97 -10.88 -3.79
N LEU A 183 -17.15 -11.79 -4.33
CA LEU A 183 -17.38 -12.39 -5.65
C LEU A 183 -18.67 -13.20 -5.69
N ASN A 184 -19.01 -13.92 -4.62
CA ASN A 184 -20.26 -14.67 -4.55
C ASN A 184 -21.49 -13.75 -4.50
N PHE A 185 -21.41 -12.63 -3.78
CA PHE A 185 -22.50 -11.66 -3.72
C PHE A 185 -22.75 -10.93 -5.06
N LEU A 186 -21.72 -10.80 -5.90
CA LEU A 186 -21.81 -10.14 -7.21
C LEU A 186 -22.43 -11.00 -8.32
N VAL A 187 -22.59 -12.32 -8.11
CA VAL A 187 -23.18 -13.27 -9.07
C VAL A 187 -24.62 -13.56 -8.68
#